data_AF-A0A9P9I097-F1
#
_entry.id   AF-A0A9P9I097-F1
#
_cell.length_a   1.000
_cell.length_b   1.000
_cell.length_c   1.000
_cell.angle_alpha   90.00
_cell.angle_beta   90.00
_cell.angle_gamma   90.00
#
_symmetry.space_group_name_H-M   'P 1'
#
loop_
_entity.id
_entity.type
_entity.pdbx_description
1 polymer ?
#
loop_
_entity_poly.entity_id
_entity_poly.type
_entity_poly.pdbx_seq_one_letter_code
_entity_poly.pdbx_strand_id
1 'polypeptide(L)'
;MSSEKITFQLSDDLCVHAHLHTIPSRIESPIQCITFISSGLAAFNQREVVWTVRSNLPKTESGLLRVPDEIVRWYPMLLNFAKQGQIVHAYGRTEFQASDFFGRSDMGAVVYLPPQLVTLDGIPSGVLPESRLHAVPLTTAENKAPGGLLRVLARLGQQARYYPFPPWWDAQRAVVWSEEMSAKTMLAKTGTVRMEGFSATRRKVNPPPGLAEAYVIDIRVRPAAADKIKSMLDKFPLEAVVALEMELHEDADSCMVFTPGDSAHAIGADGSQMNTLAACYVTFCPQQAEFQAVHYEDGYTVMITDDIWSQLRDALVARRAFHIPARPGQAYSLRLSWVQEIVRPQADMLKIPLDQYAWAHDSVLSLEGASIKRTGPASNFDYDCSVAYLQSAAAAIRSVLKSQSPLDKERWALVTISFSNSVARPLKVDIIFTPDDGAFDSQVVQTALTGLDFEGMGDSKIEVTLRLRRTAP
;
A
#
# COMPACT_ATOMS: atom_id res chain seq x y z
N MET A 1 -26.98 0.26 13.26
CA MET A 1 -26.68 1.09 14.46
C MET A 1 -25.82 2.24 13.98
N SER A 2 -26.21 3.49 14.27
CA SER A 2 -25.39 4.67 13.96
C SER A 2 -24.08 4.57 14.74
N SER A 3 -22.94 4.44 14.06
CA SER A 3 -21.64 4.50 14.72
C SER A 3 -21.50 5.86 15.40
N GLU A 4 -21.28 5.89 16.70
CA GLU A 4 -21.01 7.11 17.44
C GLU A 4 -19.73 7.75 16.87
N LYS A 5 -19.87 8.91 16.23
CA LYS A 5 -18.78 9.67 15.61
C LYS A 5 -18.54 10.93 16.42
N ILE A 6 -17.34 11.10 16.95
CA ILE A 6 -16.90 12.33 17.60
C ILE A 6 -15.99 13.06 16.62
N THR A 7 -16.20 14.36 16.42
CA THR A 7 -15.35 15.18 15.54
C THR A 7 -14.63 16.23 16.37
N PHE A 8 -13.31 16.28 16.23
CA PHE A 8 -12.44 17.29 16.80
C PHE A 8 -12.03 18.25 15.69
N GLN A 9 -12.49 19.50 15.76
CA GLN A 9 -11.96 20.57 14.91
C GLN A 9 -10.67 21.09 15.55
N LEU A 10 -9.52 20.89 14.90
CA LEU A 10 -8.21 21.24 15.48
C LEU A 10 -7.67 22.56 14.95
N SER A 11 -7.99 22.89 13.71
CA SER A 11 -7.75 24.19 13.06
C SER A 11 -8.70 24.33 11.86
N ASP A 12 -8.66 25.43 11.12
CA ASP A 12 -9.45 25.58 9.89
C ASP A 12 -9.09 24.53 8.81
N ASP A 13 -7.84 24.06 8.83
CA ASP A 13 -7.29 23.13 7.84
C ASP A 13 -7.36 21.66 8.25
N LEU A 14 -7.73 21.35 9.50
CA LEU A 14 -7.56 20.01 10.05
C LEU A 14 -8.67 19.65 11.03
N CYS A 15 -9.32 18.54 10.76
CA CYS A 15 -10.22 17.87 11.69
C CYS A 15 -9.85 16.40 11.87
N VAL A 16 -10.31 15.83 12.98
CA VAL A 16 -10.10 14.43 13.32
C VAL A 16 -11.44 13.81 13.68
N HIS A 17 -11.73 12.65 13.10
CA HIS A 17 -12.92 11.88 13.39
C HIS A 17 -12.56 10.64 14.21
N ALA A 18 -13.17 10.50 15.38
CA ALA A 18 -13.06 9.31 16.21
C ALA A 18 -14.29 8.43 16.03
N HIS A 19 -14.02 7.13 15.83
CA HIS A 19 -15.02 6.09 15.63
C HIS A 19 -14.78 4.97 16.64
N LEU A 20 -15.79 4.65 17.43
CA LEU A 20 -15.77 3.45 18.27
C LEU A 20 -16.18 2.24 17.40
N HIS A 21 -15.40 1.17 17.49
CA HIS A 21 -15.63 -0.04 16.70
C HIS A 21 -14.95 -1.24 17.38
N THR A 22 -15.12 -2.43 16.80
CA THR A 22 -14.42 -3.63 17.27
C THR A 22 -13.47 -4.17 16.22
N ILE A 23 -12.44 -4.89 16.66
CA ILE A 23 -11.57 -5.70 15.80
C ILE A 23 -11.66 -7.15 16.25
N PRO A 24 -11.92 -8.10 15.34
CA PRO A 24 -11.86 -9.53 15.65
C PRO A 24 -10.48 -9.91 16.21
N SER A 25 -10.47 -10.68 17.30
CA SER A 25 -9.25 -11.20 17.91
C SER A 25 -9.27 -12.72 17.93
N ARG A 26 -8.08 -13.31 17.78
CA ARG A 26 -7.85 -14.76 17.83
C ARG A 26 -7.48 -15.26 19.22
N ILE A 27 -7.14 -14.34 20.14
CA ILE A 27 -6.67 -14.65 21.50
C ILE A 27 -7.72 -14.34 22.57
N GLU A 28 -8.62 -13.41 22.29
CA GLU A 28 -9.60 -12.91 23.24
C GLU A 28 -10.90 -12.51 22.53
N SER A 29 -11.86 -11.99 23.30
CA SER A 29 -13.07 -11.40 22.73
C SER A 29 -12.74 -10.25 21.75
N PRO A 30 -13.67 -9.86 20.86
CA PRO A 30 -13.44 -8.72 19.96
C PRO A 30 -12.91 -7.51 20.72
N ILE A 31 -11.80 -6.96 20.23
CA ILE A 31 -11.09 -5.87 20.88
C ILE A 31 -11.87 -4.60 20.61
N GLN A 32 -12.34 -3.95 21.67
CA GLN A 32 -12.94 -2.62 21.58
C GLN A 32 -11.85 -1.62 21.23
N CYS A 33 -12.07 -0.83 20.18
CA CYS A 33 -11.10 0.11 19.65
C CYS A 33 -11.74 1.47 19.36
N ILE A 34 -10.92 2.51 19.44
CA ILE A 34 -11.25 3.83 18.89
C ILE A 34 -10.29 4.07 17.74
N THR A 35 -10.83 4.35 16.56
CA THR A 35 -10.05 4.78 15.41
C THR A 35 -10.21 6.28 15.21
N PHE A 36 -9.10 7.00 15.22
CA PHE A 36 -9.00 8.42 14.86
C PHE A 36 -8.52 8.53 13.43
N ILE A 37 -9.21 9.35 12.63
CA ILE A 37 -8.95 9.54 11.20
C ILE A 37 -8.80 11.03 10.98
N SER A 38 -7.65 11.47 10.47
CA SER A 38 -7.50 12.87 10.04
C SER A 38 -8.25 13.15 8.75
N SER A 39 -8.62 14.41 8.57
CA SER A 39 -9.08 14.99 7.32
C SER A 39 -8.50 16.38 7.19
N GLY A 40 -7.73 16.60 6.11
CA GLY A 40 -7.11 17.88 5.78
C GLY A 40 -5.59 17.81 5.56
N LEU A 41 -4.91 16.74 6.01
CA LEU A 41 -3.48 16.56 5.75
C LEU A 41 -3.18 16.42 4.25
N ALA A 42 -4.11 15.83 3.49
CA ALA A 42 -3.95 15.63 2.05
C ALA A 42 -3.76 16.94 1.28
N ALA A 43 -4.33 18.06 1.75
CA ALA A 43 -4.14 19.38 1.16
C ALA A 43 -2.69 19.88 1.21
N PHE A 44 -1.85 19.27 2.05
CA PHE A 44 -0.43 19.58 2.24
C PHE A 44 0.49 18.45 1.76
N ASN A 45 0.04 17.63 0.81
CA ASN A 45 0.75 16.46 0.27
C ASN A 45 1.12 15.39 1.32
N GLN A 46 0.50 15.45 2.51
CA GLN A 46 0.64 14.45 3.55
C GLN A 46 -0.56 13.51 3.49
N ARG A 47 -0.32 12.20 3.35
CA ARG A 47 -1.40 11.22 3.44
C ARG A 47 -2.10 11.34 4.79
N GLU A 48 -3.42 11.16 4.78
CA GLU A 48 -4.19 11.12 6.02
C GLU A 48 -3.64 10.02 6.94
N VAL A 49 -3.62 10.29 8.23
CA VAL A 49 -3.08 9.39 9.23
C VAL A 49 -4.23 8.83 10.05
N VAL A 50 -4.18 7.53 10.29
CA VAL A 50 -5.14 6.78 11.06
C VAL A 50 -4.46 6.18 12.28
N TRP A 51 -5.06 6.43 13.44
CA TRP A 51 -4.65 5.87 14.71
C TRP A 51 -5.74 4.94 15.21
N THR A 52 -5.42 3.68 15.47
CA THR A 52 -6.35 2.79 16.16
C THR A 52 -5.79 2.48 17.53
N VAL A 53 -6.57 2.71 18.58
CA VAL A 53 -6.19 2.43 19.97
C VAL A 53 -7.19 1.49 20.60
N ARG A 54 -6.69 0.50 21.34
CA ARG A 54 -7.51 -0.34 22.19
C ARG A 54 -8.20 0.53 23.24
N SER A 55 -9.51 0.42 23.31
CA SER A 55 -10.37 1.11 24.25
C SER A 55 -10.45 0.32 25.56
N ASN A 56 -9.34 0.23 26.29
CA ASN A 56 -9.33 -0.05 27.73
C ASN A 56 -9.36 1.26 28.55
N LEU A 57 -9.68 2.37 27.90
CA LEU A 57 -9.66 3.70 28.50
C LEU A 57 -10.77 3.81 29.55
N PRO A 58 -10.44 4.32 30.75
CA PRO A 58 -11.44 4.52 31.79
C PRO A 58 -12.51 5.46 31.26
N LYS A 59 -13.78 5.08 31.43
CA LYS A 59 -14.89 6.02 31.26
C LYS A 59 -14.72 7.13 32.30
N THR A 60 -15.06 8.36 31.92
CA THR A 60 -15.18 9.45 32.89
C THR A 60 -16.24 9.11 33.94
N GLU A 61 -16.28 9.86 35.05
CA GLU A 61 -17.37 9.75 36.04
C GLU A 61 -18.76 9.94 35.41
N SER A 62 -18.84 10.67 34.29
CA SER A 62 -20.04 10.85 33.46
C SER A 62 -20.32 9.73 32.45
N GLY A 63 -19.52 8.66 32.45
CA GLY A 63 -19.67 7.51 31.53
C GLY A 63 -19.16 7.76 30.10
N LEU A 64 -18.58 8.93 29.82
CA LEU A 64 -18.04 9.29 28.52
C LEU A 64 -16.67 8.63 28.29
N LEU A 65 -16.39 8.32 27.03
CA LEU A 65 -15.12 7.75 26.63
C LEU A 65 -14.02 8.80 26.79
N ARG A 66 -13.00 8.54 27.62
CA ARG A 66 -11.83 9.43 27.70
C ARG A 66 -10.97 9.23 26.46
N VAL A 67 -10.94 10.23 25.59
CA VAL A 67 -10.07 10.25 24.40
C VAL A 67 -8.63 10.57 24.84
N PRO A 68 -7.60 9.85 24.34
CA PRO A 68 -6.22 10.18 24.67
C PRO A 68 -5.82 11.53 24.04
N ASP A 69 -5.48 12.50 24.89
CA ASP A 69 -5.06 13.85 24.47
C ASP A 69 -3.84 13.80 23.54
N GLU A 70 -2.97 12.80 23.73
CA GLU A 70 -1.75 12.61 22.97
C GLU A 70 -2.03 12.41 21.48
N ILE A 71 -3.08 11.65 21.12
CA ILE A 71 -3.47 11.45 19.72
C ILE A 71 -3.96 12.75 19.12
N VAL A 72 -4.83 13.46 19.83
CA VAL A 72 -5.41 14.71 19.35
C VAL A 72 -4.33 15.76 19.13
N ARG A 73 -3.31 15.82 20.01
CA ARG A 73 -2.15 16.71 19.88
C ARG A 73 -1.15 16.27 18.81
N TRP A 74 -1.17 15.01 18.38
CA TRP A 74 -0.27 14.50 17.34
C TRP A 74 -0.57 15.08 15.95
N TYR A 75 -1.84 15.25 15.61
CA TYR A 75 -2.24 15.70 14.26
C TYR A 75 -1.81 17.14 13.92
N PRO A 76 -1.95 18.15 14.81
CA PRO A 76 -1.44 19.49 14.55
C PRO A 76 0.08 19.52 14.33
N MET A 77 0.82 18.66 15.05
CA MET A 77 2.27 18.52 14.85
C MET A 77 2.57 17.98 13.44
N LEU A 78 1.85 16.93 12.99
CA LEU A 78 2.00 16.40 11.63
C LEU A 78 1.65 17.43 10.56
N LEU A 79 0.58 18.21 10.75
CA LEU A 79 0.21 19.29 9.83
C LEU A 79 1.33 20.33 9.74
N ASN A 80 1.93 20.72 10.87
CA ASN A 80 3.01 21.70 10.88
C ASN A 80 4.26 21.20 10.13
N PHE A 81 4.60 19.91 10.23
CA PHE A 81 5.66 19.32 9.44
C PHE A 81 5.30 19.25 7.95
N ALA A 82 4.07 18.87 7.62
CA ALA A 82 3.60 18.84 6.23
C ALA A 82 3.65 20.22 5.57
N LYS A 83 3.26 21.28 6.29
CA LYS A 83 3.38 22.68 5.85
C LYS A 83 4.83 23.11 5.54
N GLN A 84 5.81 22.43 6.16
CA GLN A 84 7.25 22.66 5.93
C GLN A 84 7.84 21.71 4.88
N GLY A 85 7.00 20.93 4.18
CA GLY A 85 7.46 19.92 3.22
C GLY A 85 8.06 18.67 3.85
N GLN A 86 7.95 18.51 5.18
CA GLN A 86 8.40 17.32 5.90
C GLN A 86 7.26 16.30 5.94
N ILE A 87 7.24 15.42 4.95
CA ILE A 87 6.18 14.43 4.73
C ILE A 87 6.60 13.07 5.30
N VAL A 88 5.69 12.38 5.98
CA VAL A 88 5.87 11.00 6.41
C VAL A 88 5.33 10.02 5.37
N HIS A 89 6.12 8.98 5.10
CA HIS A 89 5.78 7.92 4.14
C HIS A 89 5.55 6.58 4.86
N ALA A 90 5.10 5.58 4.09
CA ALA A 90 4.97 4.22 4.60
C ALA A 90 6.34 3.69 5.01
N TYR A 91 6.36 2.97 6.13
CA TYR A 91 7.53 2.56 6.90
C TYR A 91 8.38 3.70 7.47
N GLY A 92 8.06 4.97 7.17
CA GLY A 92 8.65 6.15 7.80
C GLY A 92 8.38 6.20 9.31
N ARG A 93 9.12 7.04 10.02
CA ARG A 93 8.95 7.21 11.47
C ARG A 93 9.18 8.64 11.93
N THR A 94 8.49 9.02 13.00
CA THR A 94 8.72 10.23 13.77
C THR A 94 9.30 9.81 15.11
N GLU A 95 10.54 10.19 15.39
CA GLU A 95 11.21 9.95 16.67
C GLU A 95 10.96 11.11 17.63
N PHE A 96 10.82 10.81 18.91
CA PHE A 96 10.59 11.82 19.93
C PHE A 96 11.12 11.38 21.29
N GLN A 97 11.21 12.33 22.20
CA GLN A 97 11.45 12.08 23.62
C GLN A 97 10.25 12.65 24.37
N ALA A 98 9.46 11.78 24.99
CA ALA A 98 8.34 12.16 25.83
C ALA A 98 8.53 11.53 27.20
N SER A 99 8.29 12.30 28.27
CA SER A 99 8.27 11.76 29.63
C SER A 99 7.05 10.86 29.87
N ASP A 100 5.98 11.06 29.09
CA ASP A 100 4.77 10.27 29.11
C ASP A 100 4.10 10.31 27.72
N PHE A 101 3.73 9.14 27.20
CA PHE A 101 2.98 8.97 25.97
C PHE A 101 2.04 7.76 26.11
N PHE A 102 0.74 8.00 26.30
CA PHE A 102 -0.25 6.98 26.67
C PHE A 102 0.04 6.28 28.00
N GLY A 103 0.48 7.02 29.02
CA GLY A 103 0.80 6.47 30.34
C GLY A 103 2.10 5.67 30.37
N ARG A 104 2.95 5.84 29.36
CA ARG A 104 4.21 5.12 29.21
C ARG A 104 5.36 6.10 29.01
N SER A 105 6.42 5.92 29.80
CA SER A 105 7.65 6.70 29.71
C SER A 105 8.72 6.09 28.81
N ASP A 106 8.49 4.89 28.27
CA ASP A 106 9.45 4.15 27.45
C ASP A 106 9.21 4.33 25.94
N MET A 107 8.24 5.15 25.54
CA MET A 107 7.89 5.42 24.14
C MET A 107 8.92 6.33 23.47
N GLY A 108 9.27 6.05 22.21
CA GLY A 108 10.32 6.79 21.50
C GLY A 108 10.10 7.03 20.01
N ALA A 109 9.09 6.39 19.41
CA ALA A 109 8.75 6.65 18.01
C ALA A 109 7.29 6.34 17.68
N VAL A 110 6.79 6.97 16.62
CA VAL A 110 5.61 6.52 15.87
C VAL A 110 6.10 6.10 14.49
N VAL A 111 5.72 4.91 14.07
CA VAL A 111 5.96 4.42 12.70
C VAL A 111 4.67 4.48 11.90
N TYR A 112 4.80 4.75 10.60
CA TYR A 112 3.66 4.90 9.70
C TYR A 112 3.63 3.72 8.75
N LEU A 113 2.56 2.94 8.77
CA LEU A 113 2.43 1.71 8.01
C LEU A 113 1.49 1.95 6.81
N PRO A 114 1.67 1.21 5.71
CA PRO A 114 0.72 1.30 4.60
C PRO A 114 -0.71 0.92 5.05
N PRO A 115 -1.75 1.27 4.27
CA PRO A 115 -3.11 0.84 4.54
C PRO A 115 -3.19 -0.68 4.74
N GLN A 116 -3.56 -1.11 5.94
CA GLN A 116 -3.85 -2.52 6.19
C GLN A 116 -5.29 -2.84 5.76
N LEU A 117 -5.48 -4.01 5.16
CA LEU A 117 -6.79 -4.58 4.82
C LEU A 117 -7.45 -5.14 6.09
N VAL A 118 -7.87 -4.25 6.98
CA VAL A 118 -8.56 -4.62 8.21
C VAL A 118 -10.02 -4.30 8.03
N THR A 119 -10.89 -5.29 8.21
CA THR A 119 -12.31 -5.06 8.42
C THR A 119 -12.47 -4.43 9.81
N LEU A 120 -12.58 -3.10 9.84
CA LEU A 120 -12.90 -2.35 11.05
C LEU A 120 -14.42 -2.38 11.22
N ASP A 121 -14.94 -3.49 11.76
CA ASP A 121 -16.36 -3.70 11.98
C ASP A 121 -16.94 -2.57 12.85
N GLY A 122 -17.78 -1.73 12.25
CA GLY A 122 -18.35 -0.53 12.88
C GLY A 122 -17.87 0.79 12.29
N ILE A 123 -16.86 0.79 11.41
CA ILE A 123 -16.50 1.94 10.58
C ILE A 123 -17.19 1.80 9.21
N PRO A 124 -18.08 2.74 8.84
CA PRO A 124 -18.76 2.66 7.55
C PRO A 124 -17.79 2.63 6.36
N SER A 125 -18.16 1.89 5.32
CA SER A 125 -17.41 1.89 4.06
C SER A 125 -17.30 3.32 3.51
N GLY A 126 -16.14 3.68 2.99
CA GLY A 126 -15.85 5.03 2.47
C GLY A 126 -15.44 6.06 3.52
N VAL A 127 -15.46 5.75 4.82
CA VAL A 127 -14.97 6.67 5.86
C VAL A 127 -13.44 6.67 5.95
N LEU A 128 -12.80 5.52 5.77
CA LEU A 128 -11.34 5.45 5.73
C LEU A 128 -10.82 6.01 4.40
N PRO A 129 -9.93 7.02 4.42
CA PRO A 129 -9.31 7.52 3.20
C PRO A 129 -8.55 6.40 2.49
N GLU A 130 -8.70 6.31 1.17
CA GLU A 130 -7.99 5.29 0.38
C GLU A 130 -6.47 5.47 0.48
N SER A 131 -6.00 6.72 0.34
CA SER A 131 -4.61 7.10 0.56
C SER A 131 -4.39 7.52 2.01
N ARG A 132 -3.99 6.55 2.84
CA ARG A 132 -3.75 6.76 4.27
C ARG A 132 -2.49 6.07 4.77
N LEU A 133 -2.10 6.41 6.00
CA LEU A 133 -1.07 5.75 6.79
C LEU A 133 -1.65 5.31 8.13
N HIS A 134 -1.24 4.15 8.63
CA HIS A 134 -1.58 3.71 9.98
C HIS A 134 -0.44 4.02 10.93
N ALA A 135 -0.69 4.78 11.98
CA ALA A 135 0.31 5.11 12.98
C ALA A 135 0.37 4.04 14.06
N VAL A 136 1.57 3.52 14.32
CA VAL A 136 1.84 2.54 15.37
C VAL A 136 2.96 3.07 16.27
N PRO A 137 2.70 3.30 17.56
CA PRO A 137 3.74 3.65 18.52
C PRO A 137 4.71 2.51 18.78
N LEU A 138 5.99 2.84 18.94
CA LEU A 138 7.05 1.93 19.37
C LEU A 138 7.75 2.46 20.61
N THR A 139 8.18 1.53 21.46
CA THR A 139 9.09 1.87 22.56
C THR A 139 10.46 2.27 22.03
N THR A 140 11.26 2.92 22.87
CA THR A 140 12.63 3.29 22.54
C THR A 140 13.49 2.07 22.21
N ALA A 141 13.29 0.96 22.93
CA ALA A 141 14.00 -0.30 22.69
C ALA A 141 13.61 -0.92 21.35
N GLU A 142 12.33 -0.91 21.02
CA GLU A 142 11.80 -1.40 19.74
C GLU A 142 12.25 -0.54 18.57
N ASN A 143 12.21 0.79 18.67
CA ASN A 143 12.66 1.67 17.59
C ASN A 143 14.16 1.53 17.27
N LYS A 144 14.95 1.08 18.26
CA LYS A 144 16.41 0.87 18.16
C LYS A 144 16.79 -0.61 17.96
N ALA A 145 15.82 -1.49 17.72
CA ALA A 145 16.08 -2.91 17.50
C ALA A 145 16.99 -3.13 16.27
N PRO A 146 18.06 -3.94 16.37
CA PRO A 146 18.86 -4.34 15.22
C PRO A 146 18.04 -5.17 14.21
N GLY A 147 18.21 -4.90 12.92
CA GLY A 147 17.50 -5.60 11.84
C GLY A 147 16.22 -4.95 11.36
N GLY A 148 15.96 -3.72 11.79
CA GLY A 148 14.95 -2.86 11.18
C GLY A 148 13.53 -3.04 11.67
N LEU A 149 12.66 -2.23 11.09
CA LEU A 149 11.29 -2.07 11.54
C LEU A 149 10.44 -3.33 11.38
N LEU A 150 10.56 -4.04 10.25
CA LEU A 150 9.70 -5.20 9.98
C LEU A 150 9.86 -6.30 11.02
N ARG A 151 11.07 -6.51 11.54
CA ARG A 151 11.35 -7.47 12.61
C ARG A 151 10.56 -7.16 13.89
N VAL A 152 10.52 -5.89 14.28
CA VAL A 152 9.74 -5.43 15.44
C VAL A 152 8.24 -5.59 15.18
N LEU A 153 7.78 -5.21 14.00
CA LEU A 153 6.37 -5.36 13.61
C LEU A 153 5.93 -6.82 13.60
N ALA A 154 6.74 -7.72 13.04
CA ALA A 154 6.47 -9.15 13.02
C ALA A 154 6.38 -9.74 14.43
N ARG A 155 7.20 -9.22 15.37
CA ARG A 155 7.11 -9.56 16.79
C ARG A 155 5.85 -9.04 17.47
N LEU A 156 5.40 -7.82 17.15
CA LEU A 156 4.10 -7.31 17.59
C LEU A 156 2.96 -8.18 17.05
N GLY A 157 3.03 -8.58 15.78
CA GLY A 157 2.12 -9.54 15.16
C GLY A 157 2.10 -10.89 15.88
N GLN A 158 3.27 -11.43 16.23
CA GLN A 158 3.39 -12.67 16.99
C GLN A 158 2.75 -12.57 18.38
N GLN A 159 3.04 -11.49 19.12
CA GLN A 159 2.46 -11.26 20.45
C GLN A 159 0.92 -11.16 20.39
N ALA A 160 0.39 -10.43 19.41
CA ALA A 160 -1.05 -10.23 19.24
C ALA A 160 -1.74 -11.40 18.51
N ARG A 161 -0.99 -12.39 18.01
CA ARG A 161 -1.44 -13.42 17.06
C ARG A 161 -2.21 -12.84 15.86
N TYR A 162 -1.67 -11.76 15.30
CA TYR A 162 -2.26 -10.99 14.22
C TYR A 162 -1.27 -10.83 13.06
N TYR A 163 -1.73 -11.01 11.82
CA TYR A 163 -0.92 -10.82 10.62
C TYR A 163 -1.41 -9.63 9.77
N PRO A 164 -0.51 -8.80 9.22
CA PRO A 164 0.95 -8.87 9.38
C PRO A 164 1.44 -8.34 10.73
N PHE A 165 0.71 -7.41 11.32
CA PHE A 165 0.96 -6.82 12.64
C PHE A 165 -0.33 -6.14 13.12
N PRO A 166 -0.56 -5.97 14.43
CA PRO A 166 -1.79 -5.40 14.93
C PRO A 166 -1.98 -3.97 14.39
N PRO A 167 -3.13 -3.64 13.77
CA PRO A 167 -3.43 -2.27 13.33
C PRO A 167 -3.81 -1.34 14.48
N TRP A 168 -3.89 -1.86 15.72
CA TRP A 168 -4.19 -1.11 16.92
C TRP A 168 -2.99 -1.03 17.86
N TRP A 169 -2.96 0.06 18.63
CA TRP A 169 -2.08 0.26 19.76
C TRP A 169 -2.76 -0.19 21.07
N ASP A 170 -2.02 -0.88 21.93
CA ASP A 170 -2.45 -1.21 23.29
C ASP A 170 -1.39 -0.71 24.28
N ALA A 171 -1.72 0.30 25.08
CA ALA A 171 -0.80 0.88 26.05
C ALA A 171 -0.30 -0.15 27.09
N GLN A 172 -1.10 -1.19 27.37
CA GLN A 172 -0.77 -2.22 28.35
C GLN A 172 0.06 -3.37 27.75
N ARG A 173 0.37 -3.35 26.45
CA ARG A 173 1.15 -4.44 25.84
C ARG A 173 2.56 -4.51 26.42
N ALA A 174 3.07 -5.73 26.55
CA ALA A 174 4.48 -5.94 26.84
C ALA A 174 5.38 -5.41 25.69
N VAL A 175 6.60 -5.03 26.04
CA VAL A 175 7.64 -4.69 25.06
C VAL A 175 8.05 -5.96 24.31
N VAL A 176 8.16 -5.91 22.99
CA VAL A 176 8.50 -7.11 22.18
C VAL A 176 9.98 -7.29 21.91
N TRP A 177 10.78 -6.31 22.31
CA TRP A 177 12.21 -6.26 22.10
C TRP A 177 12.96 -5.92 23.39
N SER A 178 13.97 -6.71 23.74
CA SER A 178 14.80 -6.51 24.93
C SER A 178 16.28 -6.37 24.58
N GLU A 179 17.08 -5.86 25.52
CA GLU A 179 18.54 -5.80 25.37
C GLU A 179 19.17 -7.19 25.22
N GLU A 180 18.63 -8.20 25.91
CA GLU A 180 19.05 -9.60 25.76
C GLU A 180 18.82 -10.11 24.33
N MET A 181 17.68 -9.76 23.72
CA MET A 181 17.42 -10.08 22.32
C MET A 181 18.43 -9.39 21.39
N SER A 182 18.71 -8.11 21.63
CA SER A 182 19.72 -7.36 20.87
C SER A 182 21.11 -8.02 20.95
N ALA A 183 21.51 -8.52 22.12
CA ALA A 183 22.80 -9.18 22.30
C ALA A 183 22.91 -10.53 21.56
N LYS A 184 21.76 -11.17 21.27
CA LYS A 184 21.70 -12.49 20.64
C LYS A 184 21.56 -12.46 19.12
N THR A 185 21.17 -11.33 18.52
CA THR A 185 21.07 -11.24 17.06
C THR A 185 22.43 -10.99 16.41
N MET A 186 22.71 -11.64 15.27
CA MET A 186 23.89 -11.37 14.45
C MET A 186 23.91 -9.94 13.94
N LEU A 187 22.74 -9.32 13.74
CA LEU A 187 22.64 -7.98 13.16
C LEU A 187 23.14 -6.88 14.10
N ALA A 188 23.32 -7.18 15.39
CA ALA A 188 24.03 -6.28 16.30
C ALA A 188 25.53 -6.14 15.96
N LYS A 189 26.09 -7.06 15.15
CA LYS A 189 27.49 -7.10 14.73
C LYS A 189 27.67 -6.87 13.22
N THR A 190 26.59 -6.66 12.49
CA THR A 190 26.60 -6.51 11.03
C THR A 190 26.21 -5.08 10.64
N GLY A 191 26.93 -4.50 9.69
CA GLY A 191 26.54 -3.21 9.11
C GLY A 191 25.15 -3.33 8.49
N THR A 192 24.18 -2.61 9.08
CA THR A 192 22.79 -2.66 8.64
C THR A 192 22.42 -1.37 7.93
N VAL A 193 21.73 -1.50 6.81
CA VAL A 193 21.30 -0.39 5.98
C VAL A 193 19.79 -0.44 5.85
N ARG A 194 19.17 0.65 6.26
CA ARG A 194 17.76 0.89 6.00
C ARG A 194 17.57 1.58 4.66
N MET A 195 16.75 0.98 3.80
CA MET A 195 16.31 1.59 2.56
C MET A 195 14.81 1.39 2.37
N GLU A 196 14.12 2.49 2.10
CA GLU A 196 12.71 2.44 1.72
C GLU A 196 12.55 1.74 0.36
N GLY A 197 11.47 0.99 0.20
CA GLY A 197 11.12 0.34 -1.05
C GLY A 197 11.83 -0.98 -1.33
N PHE A 198 12.57 -1.55 -0.38
CA PHE A 198 13.08 -2.91 -0.46
C PHE A 198 12.15 -3.87 0.27
N SER A 199 11.86 -5.03 -0.33
CA SER A 199 11.15 -6.12 0.33
C SER A 199 11.71 -7.45 -0.16
N ALA A 200 11.64 -8.50 0.67
CA ALA A 200 12.13 -9.83 0.28
C ALA A 200 11.14 -10.92 0.70
N THR A 201 11.00 -11.93 -0.16
CA THR A 201 10.19 -13.12 0.13
C THR A 201 10.93 -14.40 -0.22
N ARG A 202 10.61 -15.49 0.47
CA ARG A 202 10.90 -16.85 0.03
C ARG A 202 9.65 -17.46 -0.58
N ARG A 203 9.78 -17.98 -1.80
CA ARG A 203 8.72 -18.74 -2.47
C ARG A 203 9.19 -20.12 -2.87
N LYS A 204 8.34 -21.13 -2.67
CA LYS A 204 8.60 -22.48 -3.19
C LYS A 204 8.48 -22.47 -4.71
N VAL A 205 9.42 -23.09 -5.40
CA VAL A 205 9.41 -23.25 -6.86
C VAL A 205 9.50 -24.72 -7.22
N ASN A 206 9.19 -25.06 -8.47
CA ASN A 206 9.39 -26.42 -8.96
C ASN A 206 10.88 -26.77 -8.85
N PRO A 207 11.24 -27.84 -8.12
CA PRO A 207 12.62 -28.19 -7.94
C PRO A 207 13.25 -28.59 -9.29
N PRO A 208 14.51 -28.20 -9.54
CA PRO A 208 15.30 -28.81 -10.60
C PRO A 208 15.39 -30.33 -10.43
N PRO A 209 15.61 -31.10 -11.51
CA PRO A 209 15.88 -32.53 -11.40
C PRO A 209 16.98 -32.82 -10.38
N GLY A 210 16.69 -33.70 -9.41
CA GLY A 210 17.65 -34.09 -8.37
C GLY A 210 17.56 -33.31 -7.05
N LEU A 211 16.63 -32.36 -6.91
CA LEU A 211 16.36 -31.68 -5.64
C LEU A 211 14.96 -32.06 -5.10
N ALA A 212 14.88 -32.31 -3.79
CA ALA A 212 13.60 -32.56 -3.13
C ALA A 212 12.77 -31.27 -3.01
N GLU A 213 13.43 -30.14 -2.76
CA GLU A 213 12.81 -28.83 -2.66
C GLU A 213 13.72 -27.74 -3.24
N ALA A 214 13.10 -26.70 -3.80
CA ALA A 214 13.78 -25.50 -4.24
C ALA A 214 12.95 -24.26 -3.90
N TYR A 215 13.65 -23.19 -3.56
CA TYR A 215 13.08 -21.93 -3.15
C TYR A 215 13.76 -20.78 -3.90
N VAL A 216 13.01 -19.71 -4.15
CA VAL A 216 13.57 -18.43 -4.60
C VAL A 216 13.49 -17.42 -3.48
N ILE A 217 14.62 -16.80 -3.15
CA ILE A 217 14.67 -15.55 -2.39
C ILE A 217 14.48 -14.44 -3.41
N ASP A 218 13.32 -13.78 -3.37
CA ASP A 218 12.97 -12.72 -4.29
C ASP A 218 13.01 -11.38 -3.59
N ILE A 219 14.01 -10.59 -3.94
CA ILE A 219 14.18 -9.21 -3.50
C ILE A 219 13.49 -8.32 -4.53
N ARG A 220 12.59 -7.50 -4.04
CA ARG A 220 11.80 -6.58 -4.85
C ARG A 220 12.10 -5.14 -4.46
N VAL A 221 12.43 -4.32 -5.45
CA VAL A 221 12.84 -2.92 -5.28
C VAL A 221 11.85 -1.99 -5.94
N ARG A 222 11.30 -1.03 -5.18
CA ARG A 222 10.40 0.01 -5.69
C ARG A 222 11.19 1.15 -6.36
N PRO A 223 10.65 1.80 -7.40
CA PRO A 223 11.33 2.88 -8.11
C PRO A 223 11.77 4.04 -7.20
N ALA A 224 10.99 4.37 -6.18
CA ALA A 224 11.33 5.38 -5.18
C ALA A 224 12.68 5.14 -4.45
N ALA A 225 13.18 3.89 -4.43
CA ALA A 225 14.48 3.56 -3.86
C ALA A 225 15.66 3.91 -4.78
N ALA A 226 15.41 4.05 -6.09
CA ALA A 226 16.46 4.07 -7.11
C ALA A 226 17.47 5.20 -6.93
N ASP A 227 16.99 6.40 -6.60
CA ASP A 227 17.84 7.59 -6.47
C ASP A 227 18.74 7.51 -5.22
N LYS A 228 18.35 6.70 -4.23
CA LYS A 228 19.11 6.50 -2.99
C LYS A 228 20.09 5.32 -3.07
N ILE A 229 19.84 4.35 -3.96
CA ILE A 229 20.62 3.09 -4.04
C ILE A 229 22.08 3.34 -4.35
N LYS A 230 22.39 4.17 -5.35
CA LYS A 230 23.78 4.45 -5.72
C LYS A 230 24.55 5.08 -4.56
N SER A 231 23.99 6.15 -3.99
CA SER A 231 24.57 6.86 -2.84
C SER A 231 24.73 5.96 -1.60
N MET A 232 23.90 4.93 -1.46
CA MET A 232 24.03 3.93 -0.41
C MET A 232 25.20 2.98 -0.71
N LEU A 233 25.22 2.38 -1.89
CA LEU A 233 26.25 1.42 -2.29
C LEU A 233 27.65 2.06 -2.26
N ASP A 234 27.78 3.32 -2.65
CA ASP A 234 29.05 4.06 -2.65
C ASP A 234 29.63 4.27 -1.24
N LYS A 235 28.82 4.14 -0.17
CA LYS A 235 29.30 4.20 1.23
C LYS A 235 29.96 2.92 1.70
N PHE A 236 29.76 1.80 0.98
CA PHE A 236 30.26 0.49 1.38
C PHE A 236 31.34 0.00 0.41
N PRO A 237 32.52 -0.37 0.93
CA PRO A 237 33.53 -1.01 0.10
C PRO A 237 32.98 -2.34 -0.44
N LEU A 238 33.54 -2.83 -1.55
CA LEU A 238 33.05 -4.04 -2.21
C LEU A 238 33.12 -5.27 -1.30
N GLU A 239 34.03 -5.26 -0.33
CA GLU A 239 34.30 -6.34 0.60
C GLU A 239 33.41 -6.29 1.85
N ALA A 240 32.61 -5.23 2.04
CA ALA A 240 31.77 -5.10 3.22
C ALA A 240 30.62 -6.10 3.23
N VAL A 241 30.42 -6.74 4.38
CA VAL A 241 29.18 -7.45 4.69
C VAL A 241 28.10 -6.41 5.00
N VAL A 242 26.99 -6.47 4.26
CA VAL A 242 25.89 -5.50 4.40
C VAL A 242 24.57 -6.23 4.57
N ALA A 243 23.85 -5.92 5.65
CA ALA A 243 22.47 -6.32 5.85
C ALA A 243 21.53 -5.22 5.36
N LEU A 244 20.62 -5.58 4.45
CA LEU A 244 19.54 -4.70 4.02
C LEU A 244 18.28 -5.00 4.84
N GLU A 245 17.72 -3.97 5.46
CA GLU A 245 16.40 -4.07 6.10
C GLU A 245 15.30 -4.15 5.05
N MET A 246 14.28 -4.97 5.30
CA MET A 246 13.17 -5.17 4.38
C MET A 246 11.88 -4.56 4.92
N GLU A 247 11.04 -4.07 4.02
CA GLU A 247 9.63 -3.80 4.22
C GLU A 247 8.80 -5.07 3.98
N LEU A 248 7.56 -5.09 4.46
CA LEU A 248 6.66 -6.21 4.18
C LEU A 248 6.35 -6.23 2.69
N HIS A 249 6.60 -7.37 2.05
CA HIS A 249 6.26 -7.57 0.66
C HIS A 249 4.73 -7.63 0.47
N GLU A 250 4.20 -6.96 -0.56
CA GLU A 250 2.75 -6.82 -0.77
C GLU A 250 2.03 -8.16 -1.04
N ASP A 251 2.72 -9.11 -1.65
CA ASP A 251 2.19 -10.46 -1.91
C ASP A 251 2.51 -11.47 -0.79
N ALA A 252 3.07 -11.02 0.34
CA ALA A 252 3.39 -11.92 1.44
C ALA A 252 2.10 -12.42 2.11
N ASP A 253 2.04 -13.74 2.34
CA ASP A 253 0.98 -14.40 3.11
C ASP A 253 1.45 -14.76 4.54
N SER A 254 2.73 -14.53 4.81
CA SER A 254 3.41 -14.83 6.05
C SER A 254 4.67 -13.97 6.21
N CYS A 255 5.19 -13.87 7.43
CA CYS A 255 6.39 -13.11 7.77
C CYS A 255 7.19 -13.87 8.81
N MET A 256 8.50 -13.95 8.60
CA MET A 256 9.42 -14.51 9.57
C MET A 256 9.44 -13.67 10.85
N VAL A 257 9.75 -14.32 11.97
CA VAL A 257 9.82 -13.68 13.29
C VAL A 257 11.08 -14.11 14.01
N PHE A 258 11.91 -13.14 14.41
CA PHE A 258 13.08 -13.42 15.21
C PHE A 258 12.70 -13.75 16.66
N THR A 259 12.97 -14.99 17.07
CA THR A 259 13.02 -15.38 18.48
C THR A 259 14.46 -15.81 18.76
N PRO A 260 15.09 -15.36 19.86
CA PRO A 260 16.43 -15.82 20.19
C PRO A 260 16.46 -17.34 20.40
N GLY A 261 17.40 -18.02 19.73
CA GLY A 261 17.53 -19.47 19.72
C GLY A 261 17.46 -20.05 18.31
N ASP A 262 17.47 -21.38 18.21
CA ASP A 262 17.67 -22.10 16.93
C ASP A 262 16.37 -22.43 16.17
N SER A 263 15.20 -21.98 16.64
CA SER A 263 13.93 -22.26 15.97
C SER A 263 13.49 -21.12 15.07
N ALA A 264 13.33 -21.42 13.78
CA ALA A 264 12.63 -20.56 12.85
C ALA A 264 11.17 -20.38 13.26
N HIS A 265 10.71 -19.14 13.37
CA HIS A 265 9.30 -18.81 13.60
C HIS A 265 8.76 -17.94 12.46
N ALA A 266 7.44 -18.04 12.25
CA ALA A 266 6.71 -17.19 11.33
C ALA A 266 5.29 -16.93 11.85
N ILE A 267 4.71 -15.82 11.39
CA ILE A 267 3.28 -15.53 11.49
C ILE A 267 2.68 -15.51 10.09
N GLY A 268 1.41 -15.88 9.95
CA GLY A 268 0.73 -15.96 8.66
C GLY A 268 -0.70 -15.46 8.73
N ALA A 269 -1.20 -15.03 7.57
CA ALA A 269 -2.60 -14.71 7.39
C ALA A 269 -3.50 -15.93 7.68
N ASP A 270 -4.78 -15.67 7.90
CA ASP A 270 -5.79 -16.69 8.15
C ASP A 270 -5.83 -17.73 7.01
N GLY A 271 -5.61 -19.01 7.35
CA GLY A 271 -5.56 -20.10 6.37
C GLY A 271 -4.32 -20.14 5.48
N SER A 272 -3.34 -19.26 5.72
CA SER A 272 -2.09 -19.19 4.95
C SER A 272 -1.34 -20.51 4.96
N GLN A 273 -0.86 -20.91 3.78
CA GLN A 273 0.06 -22.05 3.61
C GLN A 273 1.53 -21.62 3.68
N MET A 274 1.79 -20.34 3.96
CA MET A 274 3.13 -19.75 4.00
C MET A 274 3.90 -19.93 2.69
N ASN A 275 3.21 -19.78 1.56
CA ASN A 275 3.78 -19.95 0.22
C ASN A 275 4.70 -18.77 -0.14
N THR A 276 4.42 -17.58 0.40
CA THR A 276 5.19 -16.35 0.19
C THR A 276 5.59 -15.77 1.53
N LEU A 277 6.70 -16.29 2.07
CA LEU A 277 7.20 -15.94 3.39
C LEU A 277 8.09 -14.70 3.32
N ALA A 278 7.65 -13.58 3.89
CA ALA A 278 8.45 -12.36 3.97
C ALA A 278 9.65 -12.53 4.92
N ALA A 279 10.80 -12.01 4.49
CA ALA A 279 12.02 -11.91 5.29
C ALA A 279 12.17 -10.49 5.84
N CYS A 280 12.65 -10.35 7.08
CA CYS A 280 12.89 -9.07 7.74
C CYS A 280 14.16 -8.37 7.24
N TYR A 281 15.14 -9.15 6.76
CA TYR A 281 16.39 -8.65 6.23
C TYR A 281 16.98 -9.61 5.19
N VAL A 282 17.91 -9.09 4.38
CA VAL A 282 18.82 -9.90 3.57
C VAL A 282 20.24 -9.39 3.75
N THR A 283 21.15 -10.27 4.17
CA THR A 283 22.58 -9.97 4.33
C THR A 283 23.35 -10.47 3.13
N PHE A 284 24.19 -9.61 2.55
CA PHE A 284 25.15 -9.96 1.51
C PHE A 284 26.54 -10.09 2.09
N CYS A 285 27.16 -11.25 1.90
CA CYS A 285 28.52 -11.55 2.31
C CYS A 285 29.38 -11.79 1.05
N PRO A 286 30.16 -10.80 0.58
CA PRO A 286 31.07 -10.95 -0.55
C PRO A 286 32.30 -11.81 -0.19
N GLN A 287 33.25 -11.96 -1.11
CA GLN A 287 34.50 -12.71 -0.94
C GLN A 287 34.34 -14.21 -0.64
N GLN A 288 33.24 -14.79 -1.09
CA GLN A 288 32.98 -16.22 -0.92
C GLN A 288 33.46 -17.00 -2.15
N ALA A 289 33.80 -18.28 -1.96
CA ALA A 289 34.26 -19.14 -3.04
C ALA A 289 33.14 -19.45 -4.06
N GLU A 290 31.89 -19.48 -3.60
CA GLU A 290 30.73 -19.73 -4.43
C GLU A 290 29.47 -19.04 -3.88
N PHE A 291 28.41 -19.02 -4.71
CA PHE A 291 27.10 -18.58 -4.27
C PHE A 291 26.48 -19.62 -3.32
N GLN A 292 26.01 -19.15 -2.17
CA GLN A 292 25.17 -19.93 -1.26
C GLN A 292 24.19 -18.99 -0.57
N ALA A 293 22.96 -19.43 -0.36
CA ALA A 293 22.04 -18.71 0.52
C ALA A 293 21.57 -19.62 1.64
N VAL A 294 21.51 -19.07 2.85
CA VAL A 294 21.07 -19.78 4.06
C VAL A 294 20.03 -18.94 4.79
N HIS A 295 19.03 -19.62 5.34
CA HIS A 295 18.11 -19.01 6.30
C HIS A 295 18.87 -18.81 7.61
N TYR A 296 18.84 -17.60 8.14
CA TYR A 296 19.35 -17.29 9.47
C TYR A 296 18.40 -16.31 10.17
N GLU A 297 18.07 -16.56 11.44
CA GLU A 297 17.09 -15.76 12.20
C GLU A 297 15.73 -15.62 11.46
N ASP A 298 15.32 -14.40 11.13
CA ASP A 298 14.12 -14.04 10.37
C ASP A 298 14.45 -13.42 9.01
N GLY A 299 15.59 -13.80 8.44
CA GLY A 299 16.04 -13.35 7.12
C GLY A 299 16.95 -14.34 6.42
N TYR A 300 17.70 -13.85 5.45
CA TYR A 300 18.59 -14.66 4.64
C TYR A 300 19.99 -14.08 4.59
N THR A 301 20.99 -14.95 4.69
CA THR A 301 22.39 -14.60 4.41
C THR A 301 22.76 -15.18 3.06
N VAL A 302 23.17 -14.30 2.14
CA VAL A 302 23.58 -14.60 0.77
C VAL A 302 25.10 -14.44 0.69
N MET A 303 25.79 -15.56 0.68
CA MET A 303 27.22 -15.70 0.46
C MET A 303 27.48 -15.67 -1.05
N ILE A 304 28.30 -14.73 -1.52
CA ILE A 304 28.51 -14.47 -2.95
C ILE A 304 29.97 -14.22 -3.29
N THR A 305 30.35 -14.53 -4.52
CA THR A 305 31.66 -14.17 -5.07
C THR A 305 31.70 -12.66 -5.36
N ASP A 306 32.90 -12.10 -5.46
CA ASP A 306 33.08 -10.67 -5.77
C ASP A 306 32.52 -10.29 -7.14
N ASP A 307 32.62 -11.20 -8.12
CA ASP A 307 32.04 -11.02 -9.46
C ASP A 307 30.51 -10.93 -9.41
N ILE A 308 29.86 -11.86 -8.70
CA ILE A 308 28.40 -11.84 -8.52
C ILE A 308 27.96 -10.58 -7.77
N TRP A 309 28.72 -10.18 -6.76
CA TRP A 309 28.43 -8.97 -6.00
C TRP A 309 28.52 -7.71 -6.85
N SER A 310 29.57 -7.59 -7.66
CA SER A 310 29.72 -6.48 -8.61
C SER A 310 28.55 -6.42 -9.59
N GLN A 311 28.16 -7.56 -10.17
CA GLN A 311 27.04 -7.63 -11.10
C GLN A 311 25.69 -7.27 -10.44
N LEU A 312 25.47 -7.69 -9.19
CA LEU A 312 24.29 -7.33 -8.43
C LEU A 312 24.24 -5.82 -8.14
N ARG A 313 25.35 -5.22 -7.72
CA ARG A 313 25.47 -3.76 -7.53
C ARG A 313 25.18 -3.00 -8.83
N ASP A 314 25.74 -3.46 -9.94
CA ASP A 314 25.50 -2.87 -11.25
C ASP A 314 24.02 -3.00 -11.68
N ALA A 315 23.39 -4.14 -11.41
CA ALA A 315 21.97 -4.34 -11.68
C ALA A 315 21.09 -3.41 -10.82
N LEU A 316 21.44 -3.21 -9.55
CA LEU A 316 20.77 -2.28 -8.66
C LEU A 316 20.92 -0.82 -9.14
N VAL A 317 22.11 -0.39 -9.55
CA VAL A 317 22.32 0.98 -10.07
C VAL A 317 21.64 1.17 -11.43
N ALA A 318 21.72 0.18 -12.32
CA ALA A 318 21.16 0.24 -13.66
C ALA A 318 19.65 -0.04 -13.73
N ARG A 319 18.98 -0.26 -12.59
CA ARG A 319 17.56 -0.63 -12.50
C ARG A 319 17.19 -1.87 -13.32
N ARG A 320 18.09 -2.86 -13.35
CA ARG A 320 17.90 -4.11 -14.09
C ARG A 320 17.53 -5.25 -13.15
N ALA A 321 16.73 -6.18 -13.67
CA ALA A 321 16.51 -7.45 -13.01
C ALA A 321 17.83 -8.25 -12.97
N PHE A 322 17.99 -9.08 -11.93
CA PHE A 322 19.15 -9.94 -11.76
C PHE A 322 18.70 -11.29 -11.18
N HIS A 323 19.35 -12.37 -11.59
CA HIS A 323 18.95 -13.71 -11.17
C HIS A 323 20.17 -14.63 -11.08
N ILE A 324 20.30 -15.30 -9.93
CA ILE A 324 21.25 -16.38 -9.70
C ILE A 324 20.43 -17.67 -9.54
N PRO A 325 20.52 -18.62 -10.49
CA PRO A 325 19.79 -19.88 -10.38
C PRO A 325 20.36 -20.75 -9.26
N ALA A 326 19.51 -21.60 -8.68
CA ALA A 326 19.95 -22.62 -7.74
C ALA A 326 20.81 -23.67 -8.48
N ARG A 327 21.92 -24.08 -7.87
CA ARG A 327 22.75 -25.19 -8.37
C ARG A 327 22.29 -26.53 -7.79
N PRO A 328 22.64 -27.67 -8.42
CA PRO A 328 22.42 -28.98 -7.80
C PRO A 328 22.99 -29.03 -6.38
N GLY A 329 22.19 -29.49 -5.41
CA GLY A 329 22.54 -29.51 -3.98
C GLY A 329 22.25 -28.20 -3.21
N GLN A 330 21.79 -27.14 -3.88
CA GLN A 330 21.43 -25.88 -3.24
C GLN A 330 19.91 -25.68 -3.21
N ALA A 331 19.37 -25.34 -2.04
CA ALA A 331 17.93 -25.16 -1.86
C ALA A 331 17.41 -23.81 -2.37
N TYR A 332 18.29 -22.84 -2.63
CA TYR A 332 17.91 -21.44 -2.89
C TYR A 332 18.49 -20.89 -4.19
N SER A 333 17.65 -20.18 -4.95
CA SER A 333 18.05 -19.22 -5.97
C SER A 333 17.83 -17.79 -5.46
N LEU A 334 18.53 -16.80 -6.02
CA LEU A 334 18.31 -15.38 -5.73
C LEU A 334 17.74 -14.67 -6.94
N ARG A 335 16.68 -13.88 -6.74
CA ARG A 335 16.14 -12.98 -7.76
C ARG A 335 16.07 -11.56 -7.22
N LEU A 336 16.46 -10.60 -8.05
CA LEU A 336 16.22 -9.18 -7.87
C LEU A 336 15.24 -8.74 -8.96
N SER A 337 14.12 -8.17 -8.54
CA SER A 337 13.11 -7.61 -9.42
C SER A 337 12.86 -6.13 -9.10
N TRP A 338 12.71 -5.34 -10.16
CA TRP A 338 12.24 -3.97 -10.04
C TRP A 338 10.74 -3.96 -10.19
N VAL A 339 10.05 -3.34 -9.23
CA VAL A 339 8.63 -3.06 -9.38
C VAL A 339 8.54 -2.09 -10.54
N GLN A 340 7.87 -2.50 -11.62
CA GLN A 340 7.27 -1.49 -12.46
C GLN A 340 6.29 -0.77 -11.56
N GLU A 341 6.51 0.53 -11.32
CA GLU A 341 5.41 1.38 -10.90
C GLU A 341 4.39 1.28 -12.03
N ILE A 342 3.53 0.29 -11.91
CA ILE A 342 2.14 0.51 -12.20
C ILE A 342 1.84 1.65 -11.24
N VAL A 343 1.94 2.89 -11.74
CA VAL A 343 1.10 3.96 -11.25
C VAL A 343 -0.26 3.32 -11.32
N ARG A 344 -0.70 2.74 -10.21
CA ARG A 344 -2.08 2.36 -10.03
C ARG A 344 -2.70 3.72 -9.80
N PRO A 345 -3.34 4.38 -10.78
CA PRO A 345 -4.51 5.13 -10.35
C PRO A 345 -5.32 4.13 -9.51
N GLN A 346 -5.73 4.54 -8.31
CA GLN A 346 -6.45 3.68 -7.36
C GLN A 346 -7.32 2.64 -8.08
N ALA A 347 -7.10 1.38 -7.71
CA ALA A 347 -7.58 0.14 -8.32
C ALA A 347 -8.83 0.23 -9.21
N ASP A 348 -8.72 -0.33 -10.43
CA ASP A 348 -9.78 -0.86 -11.31
C ASP A 348 -10.98 0.04 -11.64
N MET A 349 -10.86 1.33 -11.34
CA MET A 349 -11.79 2.35 -11.75
C MET A 349 -11.04 3.67 -11.80
N LEU A 350 -10.58 4.07 -12.98
CA LEU A 350 -10.07 5.43 -13.20
C LEU A 350 -11.25 6.42 -13.02
N LYS A 351 -11.57 6.78 -11.77
CA LYS A 351 -12.45 7.91 -11.49
C LYS A 351 -11.65 9.16 -11.82
N ILE A 352 -11.91 9.75 -12.98
CA ILE A 352 -11.39 11.08 -13.31
C ILE A 352 -12.27 12.09 -12.56
N PRO A 353 -11.75 12.82 -11.57
CA PRO A 353 -12.42 13.96 -10.98
C PRO A 353 -12.49 15.04 -12.07
N LEU A 354 -13.68 15.34 -12.59
CA LEU A 354 -13.88 16.38 -13.61
C LEU A 354 -14.07 17.78 -12.99
N ASP A 355 -13.98 17.88 -11.67
CA ASP A 355 -14.05 19.10 -10.86
C ASP A 355 -12.91 20.10 -11.14
N GLN A 356 -11.78 19.66 -11.70
CA GLN A 356 -10.71 20.56 -12.15
C GLN A 356 -10.94 21.16 -13.55
N TYR A 357 -11.98 20.73 -14.25
CA TYR A 357 -12.33 21.27 -15.55
C TYR A 357 -13.60 22.09 -15.42
N ALA A 358 -13.44 23.33 -14.95
CA ALA A 358 -14.48 24.34 -14.94
C ALA A 358 -14.98 24.58 -16.38
N TRP A 359 -15.97 23.80 -16.80
CA TRP A 359 -16.65 23.95 -18.07
C TRP A 359 -17.80 24.92 -17.87
N ALA A 360 -17.67 26.11 -18.46
CA ALA A 360 -18.61 27.24 -18.55
C ALA A 360 -19.95 27.08 -17.82
N HIS A 361 -20.25 28.06 -16.95
CA HIS A 361 -21.39 28.24 -16.03
C HIS A 361 -22.82 28.04 -16.58
N ASP A 362 -22.97 27.63 -17.84
CA ASP A 362 -24.26 27.62 -18.55
C ASP A 362 -24.67 26.19 -18.98
N SER A 363 -24.04 25.14 -18.45
CA SER A 363 -24.25 23.76 -18.92
C SER A 363 -25.15 22.93 -17.99
N VAL A 364 -26.35 22.59 -18.49
CA VAL A 364 -27.43 21.79 -17.88
C VAL A 364 -27.07 20.29 -17.70
N LEU A 365 -25.81 19.91 -17.87
CA LEU A 365 -25.35 18.52 -17.93
C LEU A 365 -23.96 18.41 -17.30
N SER A 366 -23.86 17.78 -16.12
CA SER A 366 -22.59 17.41 -15.50
C SER A 366 -22.30 15.92 -15.69
N LEU A 367 -21.06 15.59 -16.02
CA LEU A 367 -20.56 14.22 -16.01
C LEU A 367 -19.97 13.94 -14.63
N GLU A 368 -20.65 13.15 -13.79
CA GLU A 368 -20.22 12.92 -12.40
C GLU A 368 -19.10 11.87 -12.27
N GLY A 369 -18.79 11.14 -13.32
CA GLY A 369 -17.67 10.20 -13.34
C GLY A 369 -17.63 9.33 -14.59
N ALA A 370 -16.45 8.78 -14.84
CA ALA A 370 -16.20 7.71 -15.80
C ALA A 370 -15.44 6.58 -15.08
N SER A 371 -15.62 5.35 -15.54
CA SER A 371 -14.85 4.18 -15.11
C SER A 371 -14.22 3.53 -16.34
N ILE A 372 -13.11 2.82 -16.18
CA ILE A 372 -12.60 1.92 -17.22
C ILE A 372 -12.34 0.58 -16.58
N LYS A 373 -13.02 -0.47 -17.07
CA LYS A 373 -12.78 -1.85 -16.67
C LYS A 373 -12.25 -2.64 -17.86
N ARG A 374 -11.03 -3.18 -17.75
CA ARG A 374 -10.42 -4.07 -18.75
C ARG A 374 -10.91 -5.50 -18.55
N THR A 375 -11.38 -6.15 -19.61
CA THR A 375 -11.62 -7.60 -19.61
C THR A 375 -10.79 -8.28 -20.70
N GLY A 376 -9.51 -8.53 -20.46
CA GLY A 376 -8.61 -9.19 -21.42
C GLY A 376 -7.15 -9.30 -20.92
N PRO A 377 -6.32 -10.18 -21.52
CA PRO A 377 -4.94 -10.42 -21.11
C PRO A 377 -4.06 -9.18 -21.31
N ALA A 378 -3.09 -8.97 -20.41
CA ALA A 378 -2.26 -7.77 -20.33
C ALA A 378 -1.32 -7.62 -21.55
N SER A 379 -1.49 -6.51 -22.27
CA SER A 379 -0.55 -5.96 -23.24
C SER A 379 -0.13 -4.56 -22.76
N ASN A 380 1.07 -4.13 -23.16
CA ASN A 380 1.66 -2.81 -22.86
C ASN A 380 0.68 -1.71 -23.29
N PHE A 381 -0.01 -1.13 -22.31
CA PHE A 381 -1.01 -0.09 -22.51
C PHE A 381 -0.36 1.25 -22.19
N ASP A 382 -0.45 2.21 -23.11
CA ASP A 382 0.03 3.56 -22.88
C ASP A 382 -1.03 4.37 -22.13
N TYR A 383 -0.67 4.95 -20.98
CA TYR A 383 -1.61 5.62 -20.08
C TYR A 383 -2.17 6.91 -20.68
N ASP A 384 -1.39 7.63 -21.48
CA ASP A 384 -1.78 8.91 -22.08
C ASP A 384 -2.90 8.75 -23.12
N CYS A 385 -2.95 7.58 -23.76
CA CYS A 385 -4.01 7.20 -24.70
C CYS A 385 -5.39 7.24 -24.02
N SER A 386 -5.50 6.71 -22.79
CA SER A 386 -6.77 6.52 -22.08
C SER A 386 -7.55 7.81 -21.77
N VAL A 387 -6.85 8.92 -21.52
CA VAL A 387 -7.46 10.21 -21.15
C VAL A 387 -8.02 10.93 -22.37
N ALA A 388 -7.25 11.00 -23.47
CA ALA A 388 -7.70 11.58 -24.74
C ALA A 388 -8.94 10.84 -25.30
N TYR A 389 -9.03 9.54 -25.05
CA TYR A 389 -10.18 8.71 -25.41
C TYR A 389 -11.44 9.03 -24.63
N LEU A 390 -11.34 9.15 -23.30
CA LEU A 390 -12.47 9.56 -22.48
C LEU A 390 -12.95 10.98 -22.82
N GLN A 391 -12.03 11.89 -23.16
CA GLN A 391 -12.37 13.24 -23.62
C GLN A 391 -13.16 13.21 -24.94
N SER A 392 -12.73 12.40 -25.91
CA SER A 392 -13.38 12.27 -27.21
C SER A 392 -14.77 11.63 -27.10
N ALA A 393 -14.89 10.57 -26.29
CA ALA A 393 -16.17 9.91 -26.01
C ALA A 393 -17.14 10.85 -25.29
N ALA A 394 -16.69 11.57 -24.27
CA ALA A 394 -17.50 12.56 -23.55
C ALA A 394 -17.94 13.71 -24.47
N ALA A 395 -17.07 14.20 -25.35
CA ALA A 395 -17.40 15.24 -26.33
C ALA A 395 -18.44 14.79 -27.36
N ALA A 396 -18.29 13.58 -27.91
CA ALA A 396 -19.24 12.99 -28.84
C ALA A 396 -20.64 12.84 -28.20
N ILE A 397 -20.68 12.30 -26.98
CA ILE A 397 -21.92 12.13 -26.22
C ILE A 397 -22.57 13.49 -25.93
N ARG A 398 -21.79 14.51 -25.54
CA ARG A 398 -22.30 15.88 -25.36
C ARG A 398 -22.90 16.45 -26.63
N SER A 399 -22.29 16.22 -27.78
CA SER A 399 -22.81 16.69 -29.08
C SER A 399 -24.18 16.09 -29.37
N VAL A 400 -24.35 14.80 -29.10
CA VAL A 400 -25.64 14.11 -29.24
C VAL A 400 -26.66 14.65 -28.24
N LEU A 401 -26.27 14.83 -26.97
CA LEU A 401 -27.17 15.32 -25.92
C LEU A 401 -27.62 16.77 -26.14
N LYS A 402 -26.77 17.65 -26.70
CA LYS A 402 -27.17 19.02 -27.09
C LYS A 402 -28.21 19.05 -28.20
N SER A 403 -28.27 18.02 -29.04
CA SER A 403 -29.18 17.94 -30.18
C SER A 403 -30.58 17.43 -29.82
N GLN A 404 -30.79 16.95 -28.59
CA GLN A 404 -32.07 16.43 -28.12
C GLN A 404 -32.78 17.43 -27.18
N SER A 405 -34.12 17.40 -27.20
CA SER A 405 -35.00 18.24 -26.37
C SER A 405 -34.63 18.20 -24.88
N PRO A 406 -34.94 19.27 -24.12
CA PRO A 406 -34.51 19.42 -22.73
C PRO A 406 -34.88 18.21 -21.85
N LEU A 407 -33.94 17.82 -20.99
CA LEU A 407 -34.07 16.69 -20.07
C LEU A 407 -34.70 17.15 -18.74
N ASP A 408 -35.85 16.60 -18.36
CA ASP A 408 -36.59 17.06 -17.17
C ASP A 408 -36.22 16.35 -15.85
N LYS A 409 -35.33 15.35 -15.88
CA LYS A 409 -34.93 14.52 -14.72
C LYS A 409 -33.45 14.10 -14.78
N GLU A 410 -32.88 13.72 -13.62
CA GLU A 410 -31.55 13.09 -13.53
C GLU A 410 -31.56 11.71 -14.20
N ARG A 411 -30.54 11.40 -15.01
CA ARG A 411 -30.48 10.17 -15.81
C ARG A 411 -29.07 9.56 -15.85
N TRP A 412 -28.99 8.26 -16.03
CA TRP A 412 -27.73 7.51 -16.00
C TRP A 412 -27.58 6.70 -17.29
N ALA A 413 -26.36 6.64 -17.82
CA ALA A 413 -26.04 5.83 -18.99
C ALA A 413 -24.79 4.99 -18.72
N LEU A 414 -24.92 3.67 -18.82
CA LEU A 414 -23.78 2.77 -18.88
C LEU A 414 -23.42 2.54 -20.35
N VAL A 415 -22.22 2.94 -20.75
CA VAL A 415 -21.70 2.78 -22.10
C VAL A 415 -20.58 1.74 -22.07
N THR A 416 -20.79 0.60 -22.71
CA THR A 416 -19.77 -0.44 -22.86
C THR A 416 -19.19 -0.40 -24.26
N ILE A 417 -17.88 -0.21 -24.37
CA ILE A 417 -17.15 -0.13 -25.65
C ILE A 417 -16.17 -1.30 -25.73
N SER A 418 -16.26 -2.10 -26.78
CA SER A 418 -15.38 -3.25 -27.02
C SER A 418 -14.50 -2.99 -28.23
N PHE A 419 -13.20 -3.24 -28.09
CA PHE A 419 -12.18 -3.10 -29.15
C PHE A 419 -11.61 -4.47 -29.51
N SER A 420 -11.04 -4.56 -30.71
CA SER A 420 -10.25 -5.72 -31.14
C SER A 420 -8.92 -5.28 -31.77
N ASN A 421 -7.91 -6.12 -31.59
CA ASN A 421 -6.50 -5.98 -31.99
C ASN A 421 -6.26 -5.57 -33.45
N SER A 422 -7.24 -5.70 -34.35
CA SER A 422 -7.07 -5.54 -35.78
C SER A 422 -7.65 -4.25 -36.37
N VAL A 423 -8.33 -3.41 -35.60
CA VAL A 423 -9.01 -2.22 -36.13
C VAL A 423 -8.89 -1.04 -35.15
N ALA A 424 -8.53 0.14 -35.66
CA ALA A 424 -8.51 1.39 -34.89
C ALA A 424 -9.92 1.92 -34.54
N ARG A 425 -10.97 1.11 -34.72
CA ARG A 425 -12.36 1.50 -34.45
C ARG A 425 -13.01 0.53 -33.47
N PRO A 426 -14.01 0.99 -32.69
CA PRO A 426 -14.72 0.11 -31.77
C PRO A 426 -15.37 -1.03 -32.55
N LEU A 427 -15.15 -2.27 -32.11
CA LEU A 427 -15.80 -3.45 -32.69
C LEU A 427 -17.29 -3.46 -32.32
N LYS A 428 -17.61 -3.02 -31.10
CA LYS A 428 -18.97 -2.98 -30.57
C LYS A 428 -19.12 -1.86 -29.55
N VAL A 429 -20.19 -1.08 -29.65
CA VAL A 429 -20.61 -0.12 -28.64
C VAL A 429 -22.00 -0.54 -28.17
N ASP A 430 -22.12 -0.94 -26.92
CA ASP A 430 -23.40 -1.23 -26.26
C ASP A 430 -23.73 -0.09 -25.29
N ILE A 431 -24.95 0.41 -25.32
CA ILE A 431 -25.39 1.51 -24.45
C ILE A 431 -26.64 1.06 -23.71
N ILE A 432 -26.60 1.14 -22.38
CA ILE A 432 -27.72 0.81 -21.49
C ILE A 432 -28.08 2.09 -20.72
N PHE A 433 -29.29 2.61 -20.96
CA PHE A 433 -29.83 3.74 -20.20
C PHE A 433 -30.61 3.24 -19.00
N THR A 434 -30.53 3.95 -17.87
CA THR A 434 -31.37 3.68 -16.71
C THR A 434 -31.84 4.98 -16.04
N PRO A 435 -33.14 5.12 -15.72
CA PRO A 435 -34.26 4.22 -16.06
C PRO A 435 -34.69 4.33 -17.54
N ASP A 436 -35.32 3.27 -18.08
CA ASP A 436 -35.85 3.14 -19.46
C ASP A 436 -37.00 4.12 -19.76
N ASP A 437 -36.73 5.43 -19.78
CA ASP A 437 -37.75 6.43 -20.14
C ASP A 437 -37.76 6.79 -21.64
N GLY A 438 -37.17 5.94 -22.50
CA GLY A 438 -37.48 5.81 -23.93
C GLY A 438 -37.18 7.02 -24.82
N ALA A 439 -36.57 8.08 -24.28
CA ALA A 439 -36.39 9.35 -24.98
C ALA A 439 -34.97 9.59 -25.52
N PHE A 440 -34.04 8.66 -25.31
CA PHE A 440 -32.69 8.75 -25.87
C PHE A 440 -32.54 7.86 -27.09
N ASP A 441 -32.04 8.45 -28.18
CA ASP A 441 -31.69 7.70 -29.37
C ASP A 441 -30.32 7.04 -29.16
N SER A 442 -30.33 5.79 -28.67
CA SER A 442 -29.13 4.98 -28.48
C SER A 442 -28.35 4.79 -29.79
N GLN A 443 -29.02 4.83 -30.94
CA GLN A 443 -28.42 4.64 -32.25
C GLN A 443 -27.59 5.87 -32.66
N VAL A 444 -28.01 7.08 -32.31
CA VAL A 444 -27.24 8.31 -32.55
C VAL A 444 -25.97 8.34 -31.70
N VAL A 445 -26.04 7.95 -30.42
CA VAL A 445 -24.86 7.87 -29.54
C VAL A 445 -23.91 6.76 -30.01
N GLN A 446 -24.45 5.61 -30.41
CA GLN A 446 -23.67 4.50 -30.97
C GLN A 446 -22.95 4.92 -32.26
N THR A 447 -23.60 5.68 -33.14
CA THR A 447 -23.02 6.20 -34.39
C THR A 447 -21.89 7.19 -34.11
N ALA A 448 -22.11 8.12 -33.16
CA ALA A 448 -21.09 9.09 -32.78
C ALA A 448 -19.84 8.43 -32.18
N LEU A 449 -20.01 7.37 -31.39
CA LEU A 449 -18.90 6.65 -30.76
C LEU A 449 -18.17 5.70 -31.71
N THR A 450 -18.87 5.09 -32.66
CA THR A 450 -18.26 4.20 -33.69
C THR A 450 -17.50 4.98 -34.78
N GLY A 451 -17.78 6.28 -34.95
CA GLY A 451 -17.07 7.16 -35.87
C GLY A 451 -15.74 7.71 -35.35
N LEU A 452 -15.40 7.49 -34.08
CA LEU A 452 -14.13 7.89 -33.49
C LEU A 452 -13.02 6.90 -33.86
N ASP A 453 -11.84 7.42 -34.22
CA ASP A 453 -10.65 6.62 -34.53
C ASP A 453 -9.75 6.55 -33.29
N PHE A 454 -9.31 5.35 -32.95
CA PHE A 454 -8.67 4.96 -31.70
C PHE A 454 -7.48 4.03 -31.99
N GLU A 455 -6.30 4.61 -32.21
CA GLU A 455 -5.08 3.84 -32.51
C GLU A 455 -4.48 3.16 -31.25
N GLY A 456 -4.00 1.92 -31.38
CA GLY A 456 -3.18 1.27 -30.34
C GLY A 456 -3.91 0.56 -29.19
N MET A 457 -5.21 0.28 -29.31
CA MET A 457 -6.03 -0.28 -28.20
C MET A 457 -5.84 -1.79 -27.92
N GLY A 458 -5.29 -2.54 -28.86
CA GLY A 458 -5.28 -4.01 -28.80
C GLY A 458 -6.66 -4.66 -28.53
N ASP A 459 -6.69 -5.95 -28.21
CA ASP A 459 -7.91 -6.67 -27.77
C ASP A 459 -8.24 -6.23 -26.33
N SER A 460 -9.06 -5.19 -26.23
CA SER A 460 -9.47 -4.59 -24.96
C SER A 460 -10.98 -4.37 -24.92
N LYS A 461 -11.62 -4.75 -23.82
CA LYS A 461 -12.98 -4.29 -23.50
C LYS A 461 -12.87 -3.13 -22.51
N ILE A 462 -13.63 -2.05 -22.73
CA ILE A 462 -13.68 -0.87 -21.88
C ILE A 462 -15.14 -0.62 -21.47
N GLU A 463 -15.43 -0.69 -20.17
CA GLU A 463 -16.74 -0.32 -19.62
C GLU A 463 -16.69 1.10 -19.04
N VAL A 464 -17.42 2.04 -19.65
CA VAL A 464 -17.54 3.45 -19.24
C VAL A 464 -18.91 3.71 -18.64
N THR A 465 -18.98 3.93 -17.33
CA THR A 465 -20.21 4.39 -16.69
C THR A 465 -20.26 5.91 -16.73
N LEU A 466 -21.29 6.50 -17.34
CA LEU A 466 -21.49 7.94 -17.39
C LEU A 466 -22.73 8.32 -16.58
N ARG A 467 -22.52 9.14 -15.56
CA ARG A 467 -23.62 9.69 -14.77
C ARG A 467 -23.87 11.13 -15.17
N LEU A 468 -25.09 11.43 -15.60
CA LEU A 468 -25.48 12.71 -16.16
C LEU A 468 -26.51 13.39 -15.27
N ARG A 469 -26.15 14.52 -14.67
CA ARG A 469 -27.09 15.27 -13.82
C ARG A 469 -27.43 16.61 -14.43
N ARG A 470 -28.72 16.95 -14.37
CA ARG A 470 -29.21 18.32 -14.60
C ARG A 470 -29.05 19.12 -13.32
N THR A 471 -28.18 20.11 -13.35
CA THR A 471 -28.22 21.21 -12.38
C THR A 471 -29.27 22.21 -12.85
N ALA A 472 -30.18 22.60 -11.96
CA ALA A 472 -31.02 23.77 -12.20
C ALA A 472 -30.09 24.98 -12.43
N PRO A 473 -30.46 25.93 -13.30
CA PRO A 473 -29.69 27.15 -13.50
C PRO A 473 -29.45 27.91 -12.19
#